data_AF-A0A962XCC3-F1
#
_entry.id   AF-A0A962XCC3-F1
#
_cell.length_a   1.000
_cell.length_b   1.000
_cell.length_c   1.000
_cell.angle_alpha   90.00
_cell.angle_beta   90.00
_cell.angle_gamma   90.00
#
_symmetry.space_group_name_H-M   'P 1'
#
loop_
_entity.id
_entity.type
_entity.pdbx_description
1 polymer ?
#
loop_
_entity_poly.entity_id
_entity_poly.type
_entity_poly.pdbx_seq_one_letter_code
_entity_poly.pdbx_strand_id
1 'polypeptide(L)'
;MTDARNIDGRLYPPPHPDWGGFVEELFHYTSRYYGTTEAFLRGLSADDAFTMRGYRAENLGEAQRELLANVLAHAPGGDTAGAIAGIIGAVIAGSDQVDEAARVRFGSPDAAVRRPHLVEHHVSQHKTGRDEVDPLDPFLSLAERLLMPVAVHERHVEVSMHDLARHLDTLNTTLRTNLRNAIVELHRAGYLLRNHPHLTHAEAESIEQAPEADD
;
A
#
# COMPACT_ATOMS: atom_id res chain seq x y z
N MET A 1 3.54 26.05 1.36
CA MET A 1 2.25 25.80 0.68
C MET A 1 1.96 24.34 0.94
N THR A 2 0.82 24.02 1.53
CA THR A 2 0.44 22.64 1.81
C THR A 2 0.30 21.91 0.48
N ASP A 3 1.15 20.92 0.20
CA ASP A 3 1.07 20.08 -0.99
C ASP A 3 -0.20 19.23 -0.92
N ALA A 4 -1.34 19.84 -1.26
CA ALA A 4 -2.60 19.13 -1.38
C ALA A 4 -2.58 18.29 -2.66
N ARG A 5 -2.89 17.00 -2.55
CA ARG A 5 -2.98 16.12 -3.71
C ARG A 5 -4.30 16.40 -4.42
N ASN A 6 -4.23 16.75 -5.70
CA ASN A 6 -5.42 16.83 -6.54
C ASN A 6 -5.83 15.40 -6.93
N ILE A 7 -6.98 14.96 -6.43
CA ILE A 7 -7.62 13.70 -6.84
C ILE A 7 -9.01 14.08 -7.37
N ASP A 8 -9.27 13.78 -8.64
CA ASP A 8 -10.52 14.08 -9.34
C ASP A 8 -11.00 15.54 -9.24
N GLY A 9 -10.06 16.50 -9.26
CA GLY A 9 -10.37 17.93 -9.20
C GLY A 9 -10.58 18.48 -7.78
N ARG A 10 -10.39 17.67 -6.74
CA ARG A 10 -10.47 18.08 -5.34
C ARG A 10 -9.12 17.98 -4.65
N LEU A 11 -8.89 18.92 -3.73
CA LEU A 11 -7.66 19.00 -2.95
C LEU A 11 -7.83 18.24 -1.63
N TYR A 12 -7.08 17.16 -1.50
CA TYR A 12 -7.02 16.35 -0.28
C TYR A 12 -5.68 16.56 0.44
N PRO A 13 -5.60 16.28 1.77
CA PRO A 13 -4.31 16.21 2.44
C PRO A 13 -3.37 15.23 1.73
N PRO A 14 -2.05 15.50 1.69
CA PRO A 14 -1.12 14.55 1.09
C PRO A 14 -1.13 13.24 1.87
N PRO A 15 -1.17 12.08 1.20
CA PRO A 15 -1.06 10.80 1.87
C PRO A 15 0.32 10.64 2.52
N HIS A 16 0.38 9.87 3.60
CA HIS A 16 1.63 9.51 4.24
C HIS A 16 2.50 8.68 3.27
N PRO A 17 3.81 8.97 3.14
CA PRO A 17 4.68 8.33 2.13
C PRO A 17 4.72 6.81 2.23
N ASP A 18 4.63 6.26 3.44
CA ASP A 18 4.62 4.81 3.69
C ASP A 18 3.49 4.04 2.97
N TRP A 19 2.39 4.70 2.55
CA TRP A 19 1.35 4.07 1.72
C TRP A 19 1.78 3.84 0.27
N GLY A 20 2.70 4.65 -0.24
CA GLY A 20 3.25 4.53 -1.60
C GLY A 20 2.18 4.31 -2.68
N GLY A 21 2.38 3.28 -3.51
CA GLY A 21 1.50 2.96 -4.64
C GLY A 21 0.09 2.50 -4.25
N PHE A 22 -0.13 2.05 -3.01
CA PHE A 22 -1.46 1.60 -2.56
C PHE A 22 -2.50 2.72 -2.56
N VAL A 23 -2.06 3.98 -2.47
CA VAL A 23 -2.97 5.14 -2.56
C VAL A 23 -3.67 5.18 -3.93
N GLU A 24 -2.96 4.89 -5.01
CA GLU A 24 -3.52 4.92 -6.35
C GLU A 24 -4.56 3.81 -6.53
N GLU A 25 -4.28 2.63 -5.99
CA GLU A 25 -5.24 1.52 -6.01
C GLU A 25 -6.53 1.87 -5.27
N LEU A 26 -6.43 2.51 -4.11
CA LEU A 26 -7.59 2.85 -3.29
C LEU A 26 -8.46 3.93 -3.93
N PHE A 27 -7.87 4.93 -4.60
CA PHE A 27 -8.62 6.03 -5.20
C PHE A 27 -9.04 5.82 -6.66
N HIS A 28 -8.31 5.01 -7.41
CA HIS A 28 -8.55 4.84 -8.85
C HIS A 28 -8.86 3.41 -9.27
N TYR A 29 -8.71 2.44 -8.36
CA TYR A 29 -8.90 1.01 -8.63
C TYR A 29 -8.19 0.57 -9.91
N THR A 30 -6.90 0.30 -9.78
CA THR A 30 -6.09 -0.23 -10.87
C THR A 30 -5.96 -1.74 -10.67
N SER A 31 -6.90 -2.53 -11.21
CA SER A 31 -7.01 -4.01 -11.03
C SER A 31 -5.70 -4.81 -10.89
N ARG A 32 -4.61 -4.30 -11.46
CA ARG A 32 -3.20 -4.67 -11.28
C ARG A 32 -2.70 -4.76 -9.82
N TYR A 33 -3.12 -3.91 -8.88
CA TYR A 33 -2.63 -3.92 -7.47
C TYR A 33 -3.65 -4.45 -6.47
N TYR A 34 -4.82 -4.86 -6.96
CA TYR A 34 -5.93 -5.33 -6.14
C TYR A 34 -5.50 -6.36 -5.09
N GLY A 35 -4.88 -7.47 -5.53
CA GLY A 35 -4.54 -8.58 -4.64
C GLY A 35 -3.46 -8.20 -3.63
N THR A 36 -2.47 -7.43 -4.05
CA THR A 36 -1.38 -6.97 -3.18
C THR A 36 -1.90 -5.98 -2.12
N THR A 37 -2.79 -5.05 -2.52
CA THR A 37 -3.40 -4.07 -1.62
C THR A 37 -4.32 -4.76 -0.61
N GLU A 38 -5.11 -5.73 -1.07
CA GLU A 38 -5.96 -6.56 -0.21
C GLU A 38 -5.12 -7.30 0.85
N ALA A 39 -4.09 -8.03 0.43
CA ALA A 39 -3.21 -8.78 1.32
C ALA A 39 -2.47 -7.86 2.32
N PHE A 40 -2.01 -6.68 1.85
CA PHE A 40 -1.38 -5.68 2.70
C PHE A 40 -2.33 -5.17 3.79
N LEU A 41 -3.58 -4.87 3.43
CA LEU A 41 -4.61 -4.41 4.36
C LEU A 41 -5.01 -5.50 5.36
N ARG A 42 -5.26 -6.75 4.91
CA ARG A 42 -5.52 -7.90 5.79
C ARG A 42 -4.45 -8.04 6.86
N GLY A 43 -3.19 -8.00 6.43
CA GLY A 43 -2.05 -8.13 7.33
C GLY A 43 -1.98 -7.00 8.35
N LEU A 44 -2.31 -5.76 7.97
CA LEU A 44 -2.35 -4.61 8.88
C LEU A 44 -3.50 -4.67 9.87
N SER A 45 -4.72 -4.95 9.42
CA SER A 45 -5.92 -5.00 10.26
C SER A 45 -6.02 -6.29 11.09
N ALA A 46 -5.23 -7.31 10.77
CA ALA A 46 -5.38 -8.67 11.28
C ALA A 46 -6.79 -9.24 11.04
N ASP A 47 -7.40 -8.85 9.92
CA ASP A 47 -8.69 -9.36 9.45
C ASP A 47 -8.47 -10.24 8.22
N ASP A 48 -8.35 -11.56 8.44
CA ASP A 48 -8.15 -12.54 7.37
C ASP A 48 -9.40 -12.69 6.47
N ALA A 49 -10.58 -12.26 6.94
CA ALA A 49 -11.83 -12.33 6.19
C ALA A 49 -12.04 -11.12 5.27
N PHE A 50 -11.29 -10.04 5.46
CA PHE A 50 -11.38 -8.84 4.64
C PHE A 50 -11.16 -9.18 3.16
N THR A 51 -11.98 -8.59 2.29
CA THR A 51 -11.79 -8.66 0.85
C THR A 51 -12.18 -7.34 0.20
N MET A 52 -11.43 -6.99 -0.84
CA MET A 52 -11.75 -5.90 -1.74
C MET A 52 -12.69 -6.37 -2.88
N ARG A 53 -13.15 -7.63 -2.91
CA ARG A 53 -13.85 -8.18 -4.07
C ARG A 53 -15.18 -7.47 -4.26
N GLY A 54 -15.34 -6.85 -5.43
CA GLY A 54 -16.51 -6.01 -5.73
C GLY A 54 -16.33 -4.54 -5.36
N TYR A 55 -15.21 -4.18 -4.73
CA TYR A 55 -14.83 -2.79 -4.55
C TYR A 55 -14.58 -2.13 -5.91
N ARG A 56 -15.07 -0.91 -6.05
CA ARG A 56 -14.79 -0.05 -7.20
C ARG A 56 -14.62 1.37 -6.71
N ALA A 57 -13.47 1.97 -7.00
CA ALA A 57 -13.20 3.32 -6.55
C ALA A 57 -14.17 4.35 -7.16
N GLU A 58 -14.77 4.08 -8.32
CA GLU A 58 -15.83 4.92 -8.92
C GLU A 58 -17.06 5.06 -8.02
N ASN A 59 -17.33 4.06 -7.18
CA ASN A 59 -18.49 4.03 -6.28
C ASN A 59 -18.23 4.71 -4.93
N LEU A 60 -17.01 5.20 -4.67
CA LEU A 60 -16.74 5.98 -3.46
C LEU A 60 -17.57 7.28 -3.48
N GLY A 61 -18.46 7.40 -2.50
CA GLY A 61 -19.19 8.64 -2.24
C GLY A 61 -18.25 9.75 -1.76
N GLU A 62 -18.70 11.00 -1.84
CA GLU A 62 -17.91 12.18 -1.48
C GLU A 62 -17.38 12.13 -0.04
N ALA A 63 -18.23 11.82 0.94
CA ALA A 63 -17.83 11.71 2.34
C ALA A 63 -16.86 10.55 2.61
N GLN A 64 -17.00 9.44 1.85
CA GLN A 64 -16.09 8.29 1.92
C GLN A 64 -14.73 8.63 1.33
N ARG A 65 -14.67 9.37 0.22
CA ARG A 65 -13.41 9.87 -0.36
C ARG A 65 -12.68 10.80 0.61
N GLU A 66 -13.42 11.70 1.26
CA GLU A 66 -12.86 12.60 2.26
C GLU A 66 -12.30 11.84 3.47
N LEU A 67 -13.06 10.90 4.03
CA LEU A 67 -12.55 10.08 5.12
C LEU A 67 -11.34 9.25 4.68
N LEU A 68 -11.39 8.60 3.51
CA LEU A 68 -10.29 7.80 2.97
C LEU A 68 -9.01 8.64 2.85
N ALA A 69 -9.12 9.86 2.30
CA ALA A 69 -8.01 10.79 2.20
C ALA A 69 -7.41 11.13 3.58
N ASN A 70 -8.27 11.43 4.56
CA ASN A 70 -7.82 11.76 5.89
C ASN A 70 -7.16 10.58 6.62
N VAL A 71 -7.68 9.37 6.43
CA VAL A 71 -7.06 8.14 6.95
C VAL A 71 -5.68 7.93 6.32
N LEU A 72 -5.58 8.09 5.00
CA LEU A 72 -4.33 7.91 4.25
C LEU A 72 -3.27 8.98 4.56
N ALA A 73 -3.64 10.12 5.16
CA ALA A 73 -2.68 11.10 5.67
C ALA A 73 -1.89 10.60 6.90
N HIS A 74 -2.32 9.51 7.53
CA HIS A 74 -1.65 8.88 8.67
C HIS A 74 -0.81 7.68 8.23
N ALA A 75 0.19 7.29 9.03
CA ALA A 75 1.03 6.12 8.73
C ALA A 75 0.20 4.82 8.71
N PRO A 76 0.55 3.82 7.87
CA PRO A 76 -0.13 2.54 7.81
C PRO A 76 0.00 1.77 9.13
N GLY A 77 -1.14 1.41 9.70
CA GLY A 77 -1.28 0.59 10.91
C GLY A 77 -2.64 -0.11 10.96
N GLY A 78 -2.88 -0.87 12.04
CA GLY A 78 -4.13 -1.62 12.19
C GLY A 78 -5.38 -0.74 12.21
N ASP A 79 -5.31 0.42 12.88
CA ASP A 79 -6.43 1.36 12.96
C ASP A 79 -6.77 1.98 11.60
N THR A 80 -5.76 2.41 10.85
CA THR A 80 -5.97 3.00 9.51
C THR A 80 -6.43 1.93 8.52
N ALA A 81 -5.88 0.72 8.59
CA ALA A 81 -6.30 -0.40 7.75
C ALA A 81 -7.75 -0.83 8.06
N GLY A 82 -8.13 -0.87 9.34
CA GLY A 82 -9.51 -1.13 9.75
C GLY A 82 -10.48 -0.07 9.24
N ALA A 83 -10.12 1.21 9.32
CA ALA A 83 -10.94 2.29 8.76
C ALA A 83 -11.08 2.19 7.23
N ILE A 84 -10.00 1.90 6.51
CA ILE A 84 -10.02 1.68 5.05
C ILE A 84 -10.90 0.47 4.71
N ALA A 85 -10.76 -0.64 5.45
CA ALA A 85 -11.58 -1.83 5.26
C ALA A 85 -13.07 -1.56 5.48
N GLY A 86 -13.41 -0.76 6.50
CA GLY A 86 -14.78 -0.31 6.75
C GLY A 86 -15.36 0.52 5.59
N ILE A 87 -14.58 1.45 5.04
CA ILE A 87 -14.97 2.25 3.86
C ILE A 87 -15.22 1.34 2.66
N ILE A 88 -14.28 0.43 2.37
CA ILE A 88 -14.38 -0.53 1.26
C ILE A 88 -15.61 -1.42 1.43
N GLY A 89 -15.86 -1.93 2.64
CA GLY A 89 -17.02 -2.75 2.95
C GLY A 89 -18.34 -2.01 2.73
N ALA A 90 -18.42 -0.72 3.12
CA ALA A 90 -19.59 0.11 2.86
C ALA A 90 -19.83 0.30 1.35
N VAL A 91 -18.77 0.58 0.57
CA VAL A 91 -18.84 0.70 -0.89
C VAL A 91 -19.32 -0.60 -1.54
N ILE A 92 -18.78 -1.75 -1.12
CA ILE A 92 -19.21 -3.08 -1.61
C ILE A 92 -20.69 -3.33 -1.31
N ALA A 93 -21.16 -2.90 -0.13
CA ALA A 93 -22.57 -3.00 0.26
C ALA A 93 -23.49 -1.98 -0.45
N GLY A 94 -22.95 -1.10 -1.29
CA GLY A 94 -23.71 -0.02 -1.94
C GLY A 94 -24.18 1.07 -0.98
N SER A 95 -23.53 1.19 0.18
CA SER A 95 -23.81 2.19 1.20
C SER A 95 -22.88 3.40 1.04
N ASP A 96 -23.43 4.60 1.16
CA ASP A 96 -22.70 5.87 1.23
C ASP A 96 -22.34 6.27 2.66
N GLN A 97 -22.71 5.44 3.64
CA GLN A 97 -22.44 5.72 5.05
C GLN A 97 -20.94 5.69 5.35
N VAL A 98 -20.57 6.51 6.31
CA VAL A 98 -19.23 6.64 6.85
C VAL A 98 -19.29 6.26 8.33
N ASP A 99 -18.34 5.44 8.78
CA ASP A 99 -18.20 5.12 10.20
C ASP A 99 -17.89 6.39 10.99
N GLU A 100 -18.81 6.77 11.89
CA GLU A 100 -18.68 7.98 12.70
C GLU A 100 -17.47 7.91 13.63
N ALA A 101 -17.11 6.73 14.15
CA ALA A 101 -15.94 6.59 15.01
C ALA A 101 -14.66 6.86 14.22
N ALA A 102 -14.55 6.31 13.00
CA ALA A 102 -13.45 6.63 12.10
C ALA A 102 -13.46 8.11 11.69
N ARG A 103 -14.64 8.69 11.43
CA ARG A 103 -14.78 10.11 11.10
C ARG A 103 -14.35 11.02 12.24
N VAL A 104 -14.67 10.71 13.50
CA VAL A 104 -14.20 11.48 14.65
C VAL A 104 -12.69 11.31 14.84
N ARG A 105 -12.19 10.09 14.64
CA ARG A 105 -10.78 9.76 14.86
C ARG A 105 -9.86 10.37 13.82
N PHE A 106 -10.31 10.46 12.57
CA PHE A 106 -9.49 10.88 11.42
C PHE A 106 -10.03 12.15 10.74
N GLY A 107 -11.18 12.68 11.13
CA GLY A 107 -11.86 13.79 10.42
C GLY A 107 -11.15 15.13 10.51
N SER A 108 -11.23 15.86 9.39
CA SER A 108 -10.70 17.19 9.05
C SER A 108 -9.33 17.59 9.64
N PRO A 109 -8.32 17.87 8.80
CA PRO A 109 -7.03 18.35 9.23
C PRO A 109 -7.08 19.85 9.58
N ASP A 110 -7.87 20.24 10.60
CA ASP A 110 -7.70 21.55 11.25
C ASP A 110 -6.55 21.52 12.29
N ALA A 111 -5.83 20.40 12.37
CA ALA A 111 -4.52 20.26 12.99
C ALA A 111 -3.38 20.28 11.95
N ALA A 112 -3.60 20.91 10.80
CA ALA A 112 -2.57 21.13 9.80
C ALA A 112 -1.50 22.12 10.32
N VAL A 113 -0.30 21.56 10.51
CA VAL A 113 0.96 22.15 10.04
C VAL A 113 1.55 23.28 10.90
N ARG A 114 2.34 22.85 11.90
CA ARG A 114 3.69 23.42 12.08
C ARG A 114 4.73 22.31 12.18
N ARG A 115 5.25 21.91 11.01
CA ARG A 115 6.70 21.87 10.84
C ARG A 115 7.01 22.68 9.59
N PRO A 116 7.84 23.73 9.68
CA PRO A 116 8.18 24.53 8.52
C PRO A 116 8.91 23.64 7.51
N HIS A 117 8.55 23.80 6.24
CA HIS A 117 9.47 23.45 5.17
C HIS A 117 10.79 24.18 5.41
N LEU A 118 11.84 23.39 5.61
CA LEU A 118 13.13 23.76 5.09
C LEU A 118 13.41 22.77 3.97
N VAL A 119 13.23 23.24 2.73
CA VAL A 119 13.94 22.67 1.59
C VAL A 119 15.40 23.03 1.84
N GLU A 120 16.08 22.17 2.58
CA GLU A 120 17.54 22.17 2.63
C GLU A 120 17.98 21.07 1.67
N HIS A 121 18.47 21.49 0.50
CA HIS A 121 19.48 20.72 -0.21
C HIS A 121 20.72 20.62 0.70
N HIS A 122 20.68 19.72 1.67
CA HIS A 122 21.83 19.32 2.46
C HIS A 122 22.13 17.86 2.19
N VAL A 123 23.17 17.66 1.38
CA VAL A 123 24.07 16.53 1.54
C VAL A 123 24.64 16.62 2.96
N SER A 124 24.26 15.71 3.88
CA SER A 124 25.14 15.13 4.92
C SER A 124 24.39 14.38 6.05
N GLN A 125 24.77 13.12 6.22
CA GLN A 125 25.16 12.43 7.47
C GLN A 125 24.53 12.88 8.79
N HIS A 126 23.78 11.96 9.43
CA HIS A 126 23.83 11.65 10.87
C HIS A 126 23.14 10.28 11.10
N LYS A 127 23.90 9.17 11.16
CA LYS A 127 24.41 8.54 12.39
C LYS A 127 23.49 8.63 13.61
N THR A 128 22.44 7.80 13.60
CA THR A 128 21.83 7.24 14.81
C THR A 128 21.81 5.71 14.71
N GLY A 129 22.95 5.07 14.98
CA GLY A 129 23.06 3.66 15.41
C GLY A 129 22.49 2.54 14.52
N ARG A 130 21.99 2.84 13.31
CA ARG A 130 21.43 1.89 12.34
C ARG A 130 21.85 2.24 10.90
N ASP A 131 23.02 2.85 10.76
CA ASP A 131 23.68 3.04 9.46
C ASP A 131 24.34 1.72 9.07
N GLU A 132 23.91 1.09 7.97
CA GLU A 132 24.75 0.30 7.03
C GLU A 132 23.96 -0.49 5.98
N VAL A 133 22.62 -0.47 6.00
CA VAL A 133 21.83 -1.27 5.07
C VAL A 133 21.17 -0.36 4.05
N ASP A 134 21.40 -0.61 2.76
CA ASP A 134 20.71 0.11 1.68
C ASP A 134 19.20 -0.11 1.83
N PRO A 135 18.33 0.90 1.70
CA PRO A 135 16.88 0.73 1.83
C PRO A 135 16.29 -0.37 0.93
N LEU A 136 16.96 -0.73 -0.17
CA LEU A 136 16.58 -1.85 -1.03
C LEU A 136 16.92 -3.22 -0.40
N ASP A 137 18.00 -3.33 0.36
CA ASP A 137 18.58 -4.60 0.80
C ASP A 137 17.61 -5.49 1.59
N PRO A 138 16.79 -4.99 2.55
CA PRO A 138 15.85 -5.84 3.26
C PRO A 138 14.82 -6.47 2.31
N PHE A 139 14.33 -5.68 1.34
CA PHE A 139 13.37 -6.17 0.36
C PHE A 139 14.02 -7.16 -0.62
N LEU A 140 15.20 -6.83 -1.15
CA LEU A 140 15.93 -7.71 -2.08
C LEU A 140 16.33 -9.02 -1.42
N SER A 141 16.78 -8.99 -0.17
CA SER A 141 17.10 -10.19 0.62
C SER A 141 15.88 -11.08 0.83
N LEU A 142 14.71 -10.48 1.09
CA LEU A 142 13.46 -11.23 1.21
C LEU A 142 13.02 -11.78 -0.15
N ALA A 143 13.10 -10.99 -1.22
CA ALA A 143 12.74 -11.43 -2.55
C ALA A 143 13.60 -12.60 -3.03
N GLU A 144 14.92 -12.56 -2.80
CA GLU A 144 15.83 -13.67 -3.09
C GLU A 144 15.42 -14.94 -2.32
N ARG A 145 15.16 -14.82 -1.02
CA ARG A 145 14.72 -15.96 -0.18
C ARG A 145 13.37 -16.54 -0.62
N LEU A 146 12.51 -15.70 -1.21
CA LEU A 146 11.20 -16.08 -1.72
C LEU A 146 11.26 -16.54 -3.18
N LEU A 147 12.45 -16.52 -3.81
CA LEU A 147 12.63 -16.77 -5.24
C LEU A 147 11.74 -15.87 -6.12
N MET A 148 11.47 -14.65 -5.64
CA MET A 148 10.64 -13.66 -6.33
C MET A 148 11.54 -12.81 -7.25
N PRO A 149 11.31 -12.83 -8.58
CA PRO A 149 12.08 -11.99 -9.50
C PRO A 149 11.85 -10.50 -9.20
N VAL A 150 12.95 -9.73 -9.18
CA VAL A 150 12.94 -8.29 -8.95
C VAL A 150 13.79 -7.59 -10.00
N ALA A 151 13.25 -6.53 -10.59
CA ALA A 151 14.03 -5.55 -11.35
C ALA A 151 14.01 -4.20 -10.62
N VAL A 152 15.14 -3.50 -10.57
CA VAL A 152 15.24 -2.19 -9.93
C VAL A 152 15.62 -1.16 -10.99
N HIS A 153 14.77 -0.15 -11.18
CA HIS A 153 14.95 0.92 -12.15
C HIS A 153 14.81 2.28 -11.47
N GLU A 154 15.90 3.02 -11.31
CA GLU A 154 15.93 4.32 -10.62
C GLU A 154 15.27 4.28 -9.23
N ARG A 155 14.00 4.72 -9.12
CA ARG A 155 13.16 4.68 -7.92
C ARG A 155 11.95 3.75 -8.04
N HIS A 156 12.03 2.75 -8.91
CA HIS A 156 11.01 1.74 -9.08
C HIS A 156 11.57 0.36 -8.75
N VAL A 157 10.77 -0.42 -8.04
CA VAL A 157 11.02 -1.83 -7.78
C VAL A 157 9.91 -2.61 -8.48
N GLU A 158 10.28 -3.35 -9.50
CA GLU A 158 9.38 -4.11 -10.35
C GLU A 158 9.35 -5.57 -9.91
N VAL A 159 8.17 -6.05 -9.52
CA VAL A 159 7.92 -7.43 -9.06
C VAL A 159 6.58 -7.94 -9.57
N SER A 160 6.40 -9.26 -9.53
CA SER A 160 5.10 -9.89 -9.71
C SER A 160 4.15 -9.48 -8.59
N MET A 161 3.12 -8.68 -8.88
CA MET A 161 2.13 -8.29 -7.86
C MET A 161 1.34 -9.50 -7.33
N HIS A 162 1.16 -10.52 -8.19
CA HIS A 162 0.52 -11.77 -7.81
C HIS A 162 1.37 -12.57 -6.81
N ASP A 163 2.67 -12.77 -7.09
CA ASP A 163 3.55 -13.49 -6.15
C ASP A 163 3.73 -12.70 -4.84
N LEU A 164 3.86 -11.37 -4.94
CA LEU A 164 3.95 -10.51 -3.78
C LEU A 164 2.69 -10.63 -2.90
N ALA A 165 1.50 -10.65 -3.49
CA ALA A 165 0.25 -10.85 -2.77
C ALA A 165 0.23 -12.23 -2.06
N ARG A 166 0.62 -13.30 -2.76
CA ARG A 166 0.69 -14.65 -2.17
C ARG A 166 1.62 -14.71 -0.95
N HIS A 167 2.75 -14.02 -1.01
CA HIS A 167 3.68 -13.96 0.12
C HIS A 167 3.18 -13.06 1.25
N LEU A 168 2.42 -12.01 0.95
CA LEU A 168 1.74 -11.21 1.96
C LEU A 168 0.59 -11.96 2.64
N ASP A 169 -0.04 -12.93 1.97
CA ASP A 169 -1.11 -13.77 2.54
C ASP A 169 -0.60 -15.09 3.16
N THR A 170 0.72 -15.30 3.25
CA THR A 170 1.28 -16.53 3.85
C THR A 170 0.87 -16.68 5.33
N LEU A 171 0.64 -17.92 5.78
CA LEU A 171 0.39 -18.24 7.19
C LEU A 171 1.59 -17.98 8.11
N ASN A 172 2.80 -17.82 7.54
CA ASN A 172 3.98 -17.45 8.30
C ASN A 172 3.95 -15.96 8.68
N THR A 173 3.45 -15.68 9.88
CA THR A 173 3.27 -14.33 10.42
C THR A 173 4.56 -13.51 10.48
N THR A 174 5.70 -14.15 10.77
CA THR A 174 7.02 -13.51 10.79
C THR A 174 7.43 -13.06 9.40
N LEU A 175 7.33 -13.96 8.40
CA LEU A 175 7.64 -13.64 7.01
C LEU A 175 6.74 -12.51 6.50
N ARG A 176 5.43 -12.63 6.72
CA ARG A 176 4.44 -11.62 6.34
C ARG A 176 4.75 -10.26 6.94
N THR A 177 5.08 -10.20 8.23
CA THR A 177 5.41 -8.96 8.93
C THR A 177 6.70 -8.35 8.39
N ASN A 178 7.73 -9.16 8.17
CA ASN A 178 9.02 -8.70 7.64
C ASN A 178 8.85 -8.13 6.22
N LEU A 179 8.12 -8.82 5.35
CA LEU A 179 7.84 -8.38 3.99
C LEU A 179 7.06 -7.06 3.98
N ARG A 180 6.02 -6.95 4.82
CA ARG A 180 5.26 -5.71 4.96
C ARG A 180 6.14 -4.54 5.42
N ASN A 181 6.98 -4.76 6.42
CA ASN A 181 7.87 -3.73 6.93
C ASN A 181 8.88 -3.29 5.85
N ALA A 182 9.43 -4.24 5.09
CA ALA A 182 10.34 -3.94 3.98
C ALA A 182 9.65 -3.09 2.89
N ILE A 183 8.39 -3.39 2.55
CA ILE A 183 7.59 -2.57 1.61
C ILE A 183 7.41 -1.14 2.13
N VAL A 184 7.08 -0.99 3.42
CA VAL A 184 6.95 0.34 4.04
C VAL A 184 8.28 1.10 4.01
N GLU A 185 9.39 0.43 4.30
CA GLU A 185 10.73 1.02 4.24
C GLU A 185 11.12 1.45 2.81
N LEU A 186 10.79 0.65 1.80
CA LEU A 186 10.97 1.02 0.38
C LEU A 186 10.19 2.29 0.04
N HIS A 187 8.90 2.33 0.36
CA HIS A 187 8.06 3.49 0.10
C HIS A 187 8.58 4.74 0.82
N ARG A 188 9.02 4.60 2.07
CA ARG A 188 9.62 5.69 2.85
C ARG A 188 10.92 6.21 2.25
N ALA A 189 11.73 5.34 1.65
CA ALA A 189 12.93 5.73 0.90
C ALA A 189 12.60 6.36 -0.47
N GLY A 190 11.32 6.39 -0.85
CA GLY A 190 10.83 6.99 -2.08
C GLY A 190 10.85 6.05 -3.29
N TYR A 191 10.97 4.74 -3.07
CA TYR A 191 10.75 3.74 -4.12
C TYR A 191 9.26 3.48 -4.31
N LEU A 192 8.83 3.24 -5.55
CA LEU A 192 7.48 2.76 -5.84
C LEU A 192 7.54 1.31 -6.31
N LEU A 193 6.66 0.49 -5.75
CA LEU A 193 6.43 -0.86 -6.25
C LEU A 193 5.65 -0.79 -7.56
N ARG A 194 6.12 -1.54 -8.56
CA ARG A 194 5.49 -1.64 -9.89
C ARG A 194 5.33 -3.08 -10.31
N ASN A 195 4.25 -3.38 -11.04
CA ASN A 195 4.11 -4.71 -11.61
C ASN A 195 5.18 -4.91 -12.69
N HIS A 196 5.90 -6.02 -12.61
CA HIS A 196 6.95 -6.35 -13.56
C HIS A 196 6.34 -6.50 -14.98
N PRO A 197 6.89 -5.83 -16.01
CA PRO A 197 6.27 -5.70 -17.33
C PRO A 197 6.14 -7.02 -18.10
N HIS A 198 6.89 -8.06 -17.70
CA HIS A 198 6.87 -9.35 -18.39
C HIS A 198 5.78 -10.31 -17.92
N LEU A 199 5.17 -10.11 -16.74
CA LEU A 199 4.03 -10.93 -16.30
C LEU A 199 2.71 -10.31 -16.77
N THR A 200 2.42 -10.51 -18.05
CA THR A 200 1.05 -10.31 -18.57
C THR A 200 0.18 -11.51 -18.19
N HIS A 201 -1.13 -11.32 -18.02
CA HIS A 201 -2.10 -12.33 -17.57
C HIS A 201 -1.96 -13.72 -18.25
N ALA A 202 -1.42 -13.80 -19.46
CA ALA A 202 -1.22 -15.04 -20.21
C ALA A 202 -0.16 -15.99 -19.61
N GLU A 203 0.86 -15.47 -18.93
CA GLU A 203 1.91 -16.31 -18.32
C GLU A 203 1.51 -16.84 -16.94
N ALA A 204 0.61 -16.13 -16.23
CA ALA A 204 0.07 -16.58 -14.95
C ALA A 204 -0.84 -17.82 -15.09
N GLU A 205 -1.67 -17.88 -16.14
CA GLU A 205 -2.51 -19.07 -16.43
C GLU A 205 -1.68 -20.30 -16.84
N SER A 206 -0.54 -20.12 -17.51
CA SER A 206 0.35 -21.26 -17.86
C SER A 206 1.08 -21.84 -16.66
N ILE A 207 1.27 -21.08 -15.57
CA ILE A 207 1.87 -21.56 -14.32
C ILE A 207 0.83 -22.24 -13.42
N GLU A 208 -0.43 -21.78 -13.43
CA GLU A 208 -1.54 -22.46 -12.73
C GLU A 208 -1.94 -23.82 -13.39
N GLN A 209 -1.59 -24.02 -14.66
CA GLN A 209 -1.91 -25.25 -15.41
C GLN A 209 -0.76 -26.27 -15.51
N ALA A 210 0.39 -26.06 -14.86
CA ALA A 210 1.44 -27.08 -14.82
C ALA A 210 0.99 -28.24 -13.91
N PRO A 211 0.71 -29.44 -14.44
CA PRO A 211 0.40 -30.59 -13.61
C PRO A 211 1.65 -30.99 -12.81
N GLU A 212 1.47 -31.32 -11.53
CA GLU A 212 2.44 -32.05 -10.72
C GLU A 212 2.86 -33.29 -11.52
N ALA A 213 4.09 -33.28 -12.03
CA ALA A 213 4.72 -34.48 -12.55
C ALA A 213 5.09 -35.34 -11.34
N ASP A 214 4.24 -36.33 -11.06
CA ASP A 214 4.56 -37.47 -10.21
C ASP A 214 5.84 -38.16 -10.74
N ASP A 215 6.81 -38.33 -9.85
CA ASP A 215 7.87 -39.36 -9.95
C ASP A 215 8.08 -39.97 -8.56
#